data_AF-A0ABD1DB42-F1
#
_entry.id   AF-A0ABD1DB42-F1
#
_cell.length_a   1.000
_cell.length_b   1.000
_cell.length_c   1.000
_cell.angle_alpha   90.00
_cell.angle_beta   90.00
_cell.angle_gamma   90.00
#
_symmetry.space_group_name_H-M   'P 1'
#
loop_
_entity.id
_entity.type
_entity.pdbx_description
1 polymer ?
#
loop_
_entity_poly.entity_id
_entity_poly.type
_entity_poly.pdbx_seq_one_letter_code
_entity_poly.pdbx_strand_id
1 'polypeptide(L)' 'MQISNLVQHRSEAHQHTSERTLRAIGRVGQAVNLAVERFVTVGETIADDNPEIKQDMYDACKEARAAVYHLLSTF' A
#
# COMPACT_ATOMS: atom_id res chain seq x y z
N MET A 1 -24.83 -36.52 -0.19
CA MET A 1 -24.68 -35.06 -0.01
C MET A 1 -23.46 -34.75 0.87
N GLN A 2 -22.23 -34.83 0.34
CA GLN A 2 -21.01 -34.40 1.06
C GLN A 2 -20.24 -33.30 0.30
N ILE A 3 -20.52 -33.15 -1.00
CA ILE A 3 -19.82 -32.19 -1.86
C ILE A 3 -20.27 -30.74 -1.58
N SER A 4 -21.56 -30.52 -1.24
CA SER A 4 -22.09 -29.18 -0.97
C SER A 4 -21.47 -28.49 0.26
N ASN A 5 -21.05 -29.25 1.28
CA ASN A 5 -20.44 -28.66 2.48
C ASN A 5 -18.95 -28.31 2.26
N LEU A 6 -18.26 -29.00 1.34
CA LEU A 6 -16.85 -28.74 1.06
C LEU A 6 -16.65 -27.44 0.26
N VAL A 7 -17.60 -27.14 -0.64
CA VAL A 7 -17.58 -25.89 -1.43
C VAL A 7 -17.84 -24.70 -0.52
N GLN A 8 -18.75 -24.82 0.45
CA GLN A 8 -19.08 -23.74 1.39
C GLN A 8 -17.93 -23.42 2.35
N HIS A 9 -17.24 -24.44 2.88
CA HIS A 9 -16.05 -24.22 3.71
C HIS A 9 -14.86 -23.63 2.91
N ARG A 10 -14.76 -23.90 1.61
CA ARG A 10 -13.72 -23.31 0.75
C ARG A 10 -14.01 -21.84 0.43
N SER A 11 -15.28 -21.47 0.28
CA SER A 11 -15.68 -20.06 0.10
C SER A 11 -15.52 -19.24 1.38
N GLU A 12 -15.83 -19.81 2.55
CA GLU A 12 -15.68 -19.13 3.85
C GLU A 12 -14.20 -18.99 4.25
N ALA A 13 -13.34 -19.97 3.94
CA ALA A 13 -11.91 -19.91 4.21
C ALA A 13 -11.18 -18.75 3.49
N HIS A 14 -11.73 -18.25 2.38
CA HIS A 14 -11.22 -17.06 1.69
C HIS A 14 -11.69 -15.73 2.30
N GLN A 15 -12.66 -15.75 3.23
CA GLN A 15 -13.29 -14.53 3.79
C GLN A 15 -12.94 -14.27 5.26
N HIS A 16 -12.16 -15.13 5.92
CA HIS A 16 -11.83 -14.96 7.34
C HIS A 16 -10.41 -14.43 7.54
N THR A 17 -10.11 -13.26 7.00
CA THR A 17 -9.03 -12.44 7.56
C THR A 17 -9.49 -11.99 8.95
N SER A 18 -8.91 -12.54 10.00
CA SER A 18 -9.25 -12.17 11.39
C SER A 18 -9.10 -10.66 11.59
N GLU A 19 -9.95 -10.06 12.43
CA GLU A 19 -9.83 -8.64 12.82
C GLU A 19 -8.41 -8.31 13.31
N ARG A 20 -7.75 -9.24 14.00
CA ARG A 20 -6.34 -9.11 14.41
C ARG A 20 -5.41 -8.94 13.21
N THR A 21 -5.64 -9.70 12.14
CA THR A 21 -4.86 -9.63 10.90
C THR A 21 -5.14 -8.32 10.18
N LEU A 22 -6.39 -7.86 10.08
CA LEU A 22 -6.74 -6.57 9.49
C LEU A 22 -6.07 -5.40 10.24
N ARG A 23 -6.08 -5.43 11.58
CA ARG A 23 -5.36 -4.43 12.40
C ARG A 23 -3.85 -4.46 12.15
N ALA A 24 -3.26 -5.64 11.99
CA ALA A 24 -1.83 -5.76 11.67
C ALA A 24 -1.51 -5.17 10.29
N ILE A 25 -2.35 -5.45 9.28
CA ILE A 25 -2.22 -4.88 7.93
C ILE A 25 -2.34 -3.36 7.97
N GLY A 26 -3.33 -2.81 8.69
CA GLY A 26 -3.49 -1.36 8.84
C GLY A 26 -2.26 -0.68 9.45
N ARG A 27 -1.62 -1.30 10.46
CA ARG A 27 -0.37 -0.80 11.04
C ARG A 27 0.79 -0.82 10.04
N VAL A 28 0.89 -1.86 9.22
CA VAL A 28 1.89 -1.93 8.15
C VAL A 28 1.63 -0.84 7.11
N GLY A 29 0.38 -0.67 6.68
CA GLY A 29 -0.01 0.39 5.74
C GLY A 29 0.38 1.78 6.26
N GLN A 30 0.12 2.08 7.53
CA GLN A 30 0.54 3.35 8.15
C GLN A 30 2.08 3.52 8.16
N ALA A 31 2.82 2.46 8.50
CA ALA A 31 4.28 2.50 8.51
C ALA A 31 4.86 2.72 7.11
N VAL A 32 4.29 2.05 6.10
CA VAL A 32 4.65 2.23 4.69
C VAL A 32 4.34 3.66 4.23
N ASN A 33 3.16 4.19 4.56
CA ASN A 33 2.81 5.56 4.23
C ASN A 33 3.80 6.58 4.79
N LEU A 34 4.16 6.44 6.07
CA LEU A 34 5.16 7.30 6.68
C LEU A 34 6.54 7.19 6.00
N ALA A 35 6.93 5.96 5.63
CA ALA A 35 8.20 5.74 4.92
C ALA A 35 8.20 6.40 3.54
N VAL A 36 7.09 6.34 2.80
CA VAL A 36 6.96 6.97 1.49
C VAL A 36 6.94 8.49 1.59
N GLU A 37 6.24 9.08 2.55
CA GLU A 37 6.29 10.54 2.72
C GLU A 37 7.71 11.03 3.02
N ARG A 38 8.45 10.31 3.87
CA ARG A 38 9.87 10.61 4.13
C ARG A 38 10.74 10.44 2.90
N PHE A 39 10.55 9.36 2.14
CA PHE A 39 11.27 9.12 0.89
C PHE A 39 11.02 10.26 -0.11
N VAL A 40 9.77 10.68 -0.26
CA VAL A 40 9.41 11.73 -1.20
C VAL A 40 9.98 13.09 -0.77
N THR A 41 9.96 13.44 0.52
CA THR A 41 10.63 14.67 0.98
C THR A 41 12.11 14.71 0.57
N VAL A 42 12.81 13.58 0.70
CA VAL A 42 14.21 13.47 0.25
C VAL A 42 14.30 13.58 -1.27
N GLY A 43 13.43 12.90 -2.02
CA GLY A 43 13.40 12.95 -3.48
C GLY A 43 13.13 14.35 -4.04
N GLU A 44 12.18 15.08 -3.46
CA GLU A 44 11.85 16.47 -3.83
C GLU A 44 13.03 17.41 -3.51
N THR A 45 13.70 17.22 -2.36
CA THR A 45 14.92 17.98 -2.02
C THR A 45 16.03 17.73 -3.05
N ILE A 46 16.26 16.47 -3.43
CA ILE A 46 17.24 16.12 -4.47
C ILE A 46 16.84 16.73 -5.82
N ALA A 47 15.56 16.70 -6.16
CA ALA A 47 15.06 17.27 -7.42
C ALA A 47 15.29 18.79 -7.51
N ASP A 48 15.15 19.51 -6.39
CA ASP A 48 15.39 20.95 -6.34
C ASP A 48 16.85 21.32 -6.66
N ASP A 49 17.80 20.46 -6.26
CA ASP A 49 19.23 20.65 -6.50
C ASP A 49 19.70 20.18 -7.89
N ASN A 50 18.86 19.44 -8.64
CA ASN A 50 19.26 18.80 -9.91
C ASN A 50 18.24 19.12 -11.03
N PRO A 51 18.35 20.29 -11.70
CA PRO A 51 17.39 20.75 -12.70
C PRO A 51 17.16 19.77 -13.86
N GLU A 52 18.19 19.02 -14.27
CA GLU A 52 18.13 18.06 -15.36
C GLU A 52 17.16 16.89 -15.12
N ILE A 53 16.96 16.49 -13.86
CA ILE A 53 16.09 15.37 -13.48
C ILE A 53 14.88 15.81 -12.66
N LYS A 54 14.74 17.12 -12.43
CA LYS A 54 13.75 17.67 -11.50
C LYS A 54 12.34 17.17 -11.81
N GLN A 55 11.90 17.34 -13.06
CA GLN A 55 10.55 16.96 -13.46
C GLN A 55 10.30 15.45 -13.27
N ASP A 56 11.20 14.61 -13.76
CA ASP A 56 11.08 13.15 -13.67
C ASP A 56 11.05 12.68 -12.20
N MET A 57 11.87 13.28 -11.35
CA MET A 57 11.90 12.97 -9.91
C MET A 57 10.59 13.38 -9.21
N TYR A 58 10.04 14.56 -9.54
CA TYR A 58 8.74 15.00 -9.00
C TYR A 58 7.59 14.10 -9.46
N ASP A 59 7.59 13.68 -10.73
CA ASP A 59 6.57 12.77 -11.26
C ASP A 59 6.65 11.39 -10.59
N ALA A 60 7.85 10.82 -10.44
CA ALA A 60 8.05 9.58 -9.70
C ALA A 60 7.62 9.69 -8.22
N CYS A 61 7.91 10.82 -7.57
CA CYS A 61 7.48 11.10 -6.20
C CYS A 61 5.95 11.18 -6.07
N LYS A 62 5.29 11.80 -7.05
CA LYS A 62 3.82 11.87 -7.12
C LYS A 62 3.20 10.49 -7.31
N GLU A 63 3.77 9.67 -8.18
CA GLU A 63 3.35 8.28 -8.39
C GLU A 63 3.52 7.44 -7.12
N ALA A 64 4.64 7.60 -6.40
CA ALA A 64 4.88 6.90 -5.14
C ALA A 64 3.80 7.20 -4.08
N ARG A 65 3.40 8.46 -3.92
CA ARG A 65 2.29 8.84 -3.03
C ARG A 65 0.96 8.23 -3.49
N ALA A 66 0.67 8.28 -4.79
CA ALA A 66 -0.56 7.70 -5.35
C ALA A 66 -0.64 6.19 -5.09
N ALA A 67 0.46 5.45 -5.30
CA ALA A 67 0.53 4.02 -5.05
C ALA A 67 0.23 3.66 -3.58
N VAL A 68 0.71 4.48 -2.64
CA VAL A 68 0.40 4.29 -1.20
C VAL A 68 -1.07 4.54 -0.89
N TYR A 69 -1.70 5.55 -1.47
CA TYR A 69 -3.13 5.77 -1.27
C TYR A 69 -3.96 4.58 -1.78
N HIS A 70 -3.58 3.98 -2.91
CA HIS A 70 -4.19 2.75 -3.38
C HIS A 70 -3.97 1.56 -2.43
N LEU A 71 -2.77 1.43 -1.86
CA LEU A 71 -2.47 0.40 -0.87
C LEU A 71 -3.33 0.55 0.39
N LEU A 72 -3.52 1.79 0.87
CA LEU A 72 -4.36 2.08 2.04
C LEU A 72 -5.86 1.91 1.76
N SER A 73 -6.33 2.10 0.52
CA SER A 73 -7.75 1.91 0.17
C SER A 73 -8.13 0.43 -0.05
N THR A 74 -7.16 -0.46 -0.14
CA THR A 74 -7.35 -1.89 -0.46
C THR A 74 -7.57 -2.76 0.78
N PHE A 75 -7.34 -2.22 1.99
CA PHE A 75 -7.48 -2.91 3.28
C PHE A 75 -8.39 -2.14 4.23
#